data_AF-A0A8J2SD12-F1
#
_entry.id   AF-A0A8J2SD12-F1
#
_cell.length_a   1.000
_cell.length_b   1.000
_cell.length_c   1.000
_cell.angle_alpha   90.00
_cell.angle_beta   90.00
_cell.angle_gamma   90.00
#
_symmetry.space_group_name_H-M   'P 1'
#
loop_
_entity.id
_entity.type
_entity.pdbx_description
1 polymer ?
#
loop_
_entity_poly.entity_id
_entity_poly.type
_entity_poly.pdbx_seq_one_letter_code
_entity_poly.pdbx_strand_id
1 'polypeptide(L)'
;NGDLLHDEIFLNIWTEFFADVPPVDAPLLTTGLNSAQLPMLAVRLSQTFSVNVSSMFLLEHPTIRQIANALEDLLSDSPKTSDAPHVSVAQTESQKNVSLGNIVFHAPGSMRTPASFRFSVERGLNFGSRVPLNRWDVSNTTRASATYGNFAEDILTLPHGDWKMSKSELRNVNPVQLLLLEASHSMFAGRHKADKNVGIFVGLFTSLLTPGSSTAAPSREPLGIYEGTANSTSIASGRISYVLGFTGPCLPVDTACSASLVATHLAATSLRQNECSSAGVVAGGILETGLHAAFSTAGMLSETGRCHSFDGRADGYSRGEGCVGFVCDTSEDGPSLRGSAVKQDGPSASLTAPNGASQRMLLQRVSESIGAGHDVVALEAHGTGTTLGDPVEIGAASAALRGSTVACTSIKGNIGHLEAAAAVIGLNSLLLFP
;
A
#
# COMPACT_ATOMS: atom_id res chain seq x y z
N ASN A 1 42.20 5.51 -14.22
CA ASN A 1 42.40 4.05 -14.19
C ASN A 1 41.41 3.39 -13.24
N GLY A 2 40.13 3.37 -13.60
CA GLY A 2 39.06 2.80 -12.77
C GLY A 2 37.84 2.37 -13.60
N ASP A 3 38.06 1.81 -14.79
CA ASP A 3 37.01 1.30 -15.70
C ASP A 3 37.19 -0.22 -15.95
N LEU A 4 37.79 -0.96 -15.02
CA LEU A 4 38.16 -2.37 -15.24
C LEU A 4 36.96 -3.32 -15.31
N LEU A 5 35.78 -2.92 -14.82
CA LEU A 5 34.56 -3.75 -14.84
C LEU A 5 33.59 -3.42 -15.99
N HIS A 6 33.88 -2.41 -16.81
CA HIS A 6 33.07 -2.11 -17.99
C HIS A 6 33.61 -2.71 -19.30
N ASP A 7 34.85 -3.22 -19.32
CA ASP A 7 35.47 -3.78 -20.53
C ASP A 7 35.29 -5.30 -20.69
N GLU A 8 35.20 -5.74 -21.96
CA GLU A 8 35.03 -7.08 -22.58
C GLU A 8 34.39 -8.21 -21.76
N ILE A 9 34.89 -8.53 -20.56
CA ILE A 9 34.36 -9.59 -19.69
C ILE A 9 32.92 -9.29 -19.27
N PHE A 10 32.63 -8.03 -18.91
CA PHE A 10 31.28 -7.64 -18.49
C PHE A 10 30.32 -7.59 -19.68
N LEU A 11 30.77 -7.06 -20.84
CA LEU A 11 30.00 -7.09 -22.10
C LEU A 11 29.69 -8.51 -22.56
N ASN A 12 30.63 -9.45 -22.43
CA ASN A 12 30.42 -10.85 -22.80
C ASN A 12 29.35 -11.55 -21.95
N ILE A 13 29.22 -11.18 -20.66
CA ILE A 13 28.11 -11.69 -19.85
C ILE A 13 26.79 -11.17 -20.40
N TRP A 14 26.69 -9.89 -20.76
CA TRP A 14 25.43 -9.32 -21.24
C TRP A 14 24.99 -9.92 -22.58
N THR A 15 25.91 -10.22 -23.50
CA THR A 15 25.57 -10.87 -24.78
C THR A 15 25.12 -12.32 -24.64
N GLU A 16 25.40 -13.00 -23.52
CA GLU A 16 24.85 -14.34 -23.22
C GLU A 16 23.34 -14.29 -22.87
N PHE A 17 22.86 -13.16 -22.35
CA PHE A 17 21.48 -13.01 -21.84
C PHE A 17 20.59 -12.12 -22.71
N PHE A 18 21.17 -11.27 -23.54
CA PHE A 18 20.46 -10.32 -24.39
C PHE A 18 20.88 -10.46 -25.85
N ALA A 19 19.91 -10.37 -26.77
CA ALA A 19 20.17 -10.36 -28.21
C ALA A 19 20.93 -9.09 -28.64
N ASP A 20 20.59 -7.95 -28.03
CA ASP A 20 21.30 -6.68 -28.13
C ASP A 20 21.61 -6.18 -26.71
N VAL A 21 22.83 -5.74 -26.43
CA VAL A 21 23.21 -5.25 -25.10
C VAL A 21 22.33 -4.03 -24.75
N PRO A 22 21.55 -4.07 -23.66
CA PRO A 22 20.65 -2.98 -23.34
C PRO A 22 21.41 -1.72 -22.91
N PRO A 23 20.80 -0.52 -23.01
CA PRO A 23 21.42 0.70 -22.52
C PRO A 23 21.84 0.54 -21.05
N VAL A 24 23.04 1.02 -20.71
CA VAL A 24 23.66 0.76 -19.39
C VAL A 24 22.85 1.26 -18.18
N ASP A 25 21.97 2.23 -18.41
CA ASP A 25 21.08 2.85 -17.41
C ASP A 25 19.62 2.38 -17.54
N ALA A 26 19.32 1.45 -18.45
CA ALA A 26 17.99 0.87 -18.60
C ALA A 26 17.77 -0.30 -17.63
N PRO A 27 16.57 -0.44 -17.01
CA PRO A 27 16.26 -1.57 -16.15
C PRO A 27 16.26 -2.91 -16.90
N LEU A 28 16.94 -3.92 -16.36
CA LEU A 28 17.16 -5.22 -17.03
C LEU A 28 15.87 -5.99 -17.35
N LEU A 29 14.84 -5.96 -16.47
CA LEU A 29 13.58 -6.67 -16.76
C LEU A 29 12.78 -5.99 -17.87
N THR A 30 12.91 -4.67 -18.01
CA THR A 30 12.23 -3.92 -19.08
C THR A 30 12.88 -4.11 -20.45
N THR A 31 14.09 -4.65 -20.48
CA THR A 31 14.89 -4.86 -21.69
C THR A 31 14.93 -6.31 -22.14
N GLY A 32 14.09 -7.17 -21.56
CA GLY A 32 13.85 -8.54 -22.03
C GLY A 32 14.38 -9.65 -21.12
N LEU A 33 15.05 -9.32 -20.00
CA LEU A 33 15.42 -10.31 -18.99
C LEU A 33 14.16 -10.78 -18.26
N ASN A 34 13.91 -12.09 -18.26
CA ASN A 34 12.76 -12.65 -17.52
C ASN A 34 13.18 -13.23 -16.16
N SER A 35 12.19 -13.55 -15.31
CA SER A 35 12.41 -14.06 -13.95
C SER A 35 13.16 -15.39 -13.89
N ALA A 36 13.10 -16.21 -14.94
CA ALA A 36 13.84 -17.47 -15.03
C ALA A 36 15.33 -17.26 -15.34
N GLN A 37 15.69 -16.15 -15.97
CA GLN A 37 17.07 -15.80 -16.32
C GLN A 37 17.81 -15.10 -15.18
N LEU A 38 17.10 -14.48 -14.22
CA LEU A 38 17.70 -13.80 -13.07
C LEU A 38 18.61 -14.70 -12.21
N PRO A 39 18.22 -15.93 -11.82
CA PRO A 39 19.11 -16.84 -11.10
C PRO A 39 20.34 -17.24 -11.91
N MET A 40 20.18 -17.46 -13.22
CA MET A 40 21.29 -17.83 -14.10
C MET A 40 22.31 -16.70 -14.23
N LEU A 41 21.85 -15.47 -14.40
CA LEU A 41 22.71 -14.28 -14.43
C LEU A 41 23.44 -14.10 -13.10
N ALA A 42 22.75 -14.28 -11.97
CA ALA A 42 23.36 -14.19 -10.64
C ALA A 42 24.47 -15.23 -10.43
N VAL A 43 24.24 -16.49 -10.84
CA VAL A 43 25.26 -17.54 -10.81
C VAL A 43 26.44 -17.19 -11.72
N ARG A 44 26.17 -16.68 -12.92
CA ARG A 44 27.22 -16.32 -13.89
C ARG A 44 28.11 -15.19 -13.37
N LEU A 45 27.51 -14.15 -12.80
CA LEU A 45 28.24 -13.05 -12.17
C LEU A 45 29.04 -13.53 -10.96
N SER A 46 28.45 -14.38 -10.11
CA SER A 46 29.13 -14.97 -8.95
C SER A 46 30.37 -15.77 -9.35
N GLN A 47 30.25 -16.61 -10.38
CA GLN A 47 31.36 -17.42 -10.89
C GLN A 47 32.46 -16.56 -11.52
N THR A 48 32.07 -15.52 -12.27
CA THR A 48 33.04 -14.69 -13.01
C THR A 48 33.84 -13.80 -12.07
N PHE A 49 33.18 -13.19 -11.08
CA PHE A 49 33.81 -12.24 -10.17
C PHE A 49 34.18 -12.85 -8.81
N SER A 50 33.95 -14.16 -8.60
CA SER A 50 34.23 -14.85 -7.33
C SER A 50 33.59 -14.18 -6.10
N VAL A 51 32.43 -13.56 -6.28
CA VAL A 51 31.61 -12.93 -5.24
C VAL A 51 30.28 -13.65 -5.09
N ASN A 52 29.56 -13.44 -3.99
CA ASN A 52 28.22 -14.01 -3.82
C ASN A 52 27.15 -13.04 -4.32
N VAL A 53 26.76 -13.19 -5.58
CA VAL A 53 25.63 -12.46 -6.17
C VAL A 53 24.38 -13.35 -6.14
N SER A 54 23.34 -12.86 -5.49
CA SER A 54 22.02 -13.49 -5.51
C SER A 54 21.10 -12.84 -6.53
N SER A 55 19.98 -13.49 -6.90
CA SER A 55 18.95 -12.84 -7.72
C SER A 55 18.40 -11.57 -7.07
N MET A 56 18.38 -11.53 -5.74
CA MET A 56 17.97 -10.35 -4.97
C MET A 56 18.93 -9.17 -5.18
N PHE A 57 20.23 -9.41 -5.26
CA PHE A 57 21.22 -8.36 -5.58
C PHE A 57 20.91 -7.70 -6.94
N LEU A 58 20.58 -8.49 -7.96
CA LEU A 58 20.24 -7.97 -9.29
C LEU A 58 18.94 -7.17 -9.32
N LEU A 59 18.03 -7.43 -8.38
CA LEU A 59 16.78 -6.70 -8.24
C LEU A 59 16.98 -5.38 -7.47
N GLU A 60 17.92 -5.34 -6.52
CA GLU A 60 18.33 -4.09 -5.84
C GLU A 60 19.15 -3.17 -6.74
N HIS A 61 19.86 -3.72 -7.73
CA HIS A 61 20.67 -3.00 -8.70
C HIS A 61 20.11 -3.21 -10.12
N PRO A 62 19.00 -2.56 -10.49
CA PRO A 62 18.25 -2.90 -11.70
C PRO A 62 18.93 -2.56 -13.03
N THR A 63 20.03 -1.80 -13.04
CA THR A 63 20.74 -1.43 -14.28
C THR A 63 22.15 -2.01 -14.33
N ILE A 64 22.69 -2.17 -15.55
CA ILE A 64 24.07 -2.62 -15.78
C ILE A 64 25.06 -1.76 -14.98
N ARG A 65 24.89 -0.43 -14.96
CA ARG A 65 25.74 0.48 -14.20
C ARG A 65 25.66 0.25 -12.70
N GLN A 66 24.46 0.07 -12.16
CA GLN A 66 24.28 -0.14 -10.72
C GLN A 66 24.88 -1.49 -10.28
N ILE A 67 24.77 -2.53 -11.11
CA ILE A 67 25.38 -3.83 -10.86
C ILE A 67 26.91 -3.72 -10.89
N ALA A 68 27.47 -3.02 -11.88
CA ALA A 68 28.90 -2.81 -11.99
C ALA A 68 29.45 -2.09 -10.74
N ASN A 69 28.84 -0.97 -10.34
CA ASN A 69 29.25 -0.21 -9.16
C ASN A 69 29.14 -1.05 -7.87
N ALA A 70 28.05 -1.78 -7.69
CA ALA A 70 27.86 -2.62 -6.50
C ALA A 70 28.81 -3.83 -6.47
N LEU A 71 29.17 -4.38 -7.63
CA LEU A 71 30.22 -5.40 -7.75
C LEU A 71 31.61 -4.83 -7.44
N GLU A 72 31.91 -3.62 -7.90
CA GLU A 72 33.14 -2.92 -7.52
C GLU A 72 33.23 -2.73 -6.01
N ASP A 73 32.13 -2.34 -5.35
CA ASP A 73 32.07 -2.20 -3.89
C ASP A 73 32.22 -3.55 -3.15
N LEU A 74 31.81 -4.68 -3.76
CA LEU A 74 32.03 -6.02 -3.19
C LEU A 74 33.46 -6.55 -3.40
N LEU A 75 34.10 -6.15 -4.50
CA LEU A 75 35.45 -6.57 -4.88
C LEU A 75 36.55 -5.72 -4.24
N SER A 76 36.24 -4.45 -3.97
CA SER A 76 37.09 -3.58 -3.17
C SER A 76 36.67 -3.74 -1.71
N ASP A 77 37.51 -4.39 -0.90
CA ASP A 77 37.32 -4.69 0.53
C ASP A 77 37.22 -3.43 1.44
N SER A 78 36.65 -2.33 0.92
CA SER A 78 36.51 -1.03 1.54
C SER A 78 35.05 -0.61 1.44
N PRO A 79 34.28 -0.57 2.55
CA PRO A 79 32.94 -0.02 2.53
C PRO A 79 33.05 1.47 2.23
N LYS A 80 32.85 1.85 0.96
CA LYS A 80 32.59 3.24 0.61
C LYS A 80 31.15 3.53 1.00
N THR A 81 31.00 4.19 2.13
CA THR A 81 29.76 4.90 2.45
C THR A 81 29.48 5.86 1.29
N SER A 82 28.48 5.52 0.47
CA SER A 82 27.91 6.43 -0.50
C SER A 82 27.39 7.65 0.25
N ASP A 83 28.15 8.75 0.20
CA ASP A 83 27.68 10.08 0.59
C ASP A 83 26.59 10.50 -0.41
N ALA A 84 25.38 10.01 -0.20
CA ALA A 84 24.20 10.72 -0.69
C ALA A 84 24.19 12.10 -0.01
N PRO A 85 23.86 13.19 -0.74
CA PRO A 85 23.86 14.52 -0.14
C PRO A 85 22.92 14.54 1.07
N HIS A 86 23.51 14.63 2.26
CA HIS A 86 22.80 14.91 3.49
C HIS A 86 22.19 16.31 3.37
N VAL A 87 20.95 16.39 2.90
CA VAL A 87 20.13 17.57 3.11
C VAL A 87 19.94 17.65 4.61
N SER A 88 20.64 18.59 5.27
CA SER A 88 20.44 18.88 6.68
C SER A 88 19.01 19.35 6.85
N VAL A 89 18.13 18.44 7.29
CA VAL A 89 16.80 18.83 7.72
C VAL A 89 17.00 19.55 9.03
N ALA A 90 16.73 20.85 9.03
CA ALA A 90 16.74 21.67 10.21
C ALA A 90 16.05 20.90 11.35
N GLN A 91 16.74 20.78 12.49
CA GLN A 91 16.16 20.23 13.72
C GLN A 91 14.89 21.02 14.01
N THR A 92 13.76 20.46 13.62
CA THR A 92 12.45 21.05 13.88
C THR A 92 12.11 20.68 15.32
N GLU A 93 11.54 21.64 16.04
CA GLU A 93 10.99 21.45 17.40
C GLU A 93 10.33 20.07 17.53
N SER A 94 10.51 19.43 18.70
CA SER A 94 9.85 18.19 19.13
C SER A 94 8.49 18.04 18.43
N GLN A 95 8.49 17.18 17.41
CA GLN A 95 7.42 17.13 16.43
C GLN A 95 6.13 16.72 17.16
N LYS A 96 5.11 17.59 17.27
CA LYS A 96 3.88 17.32 18.05
C LYS A 96 3.31 15.93 17.75
N ASN A 97 3.15 15.10 18.77
CA ASN A 97 2.55 13.78 18.62
C ASN A 97 1.11 13.90 18.10
N VAL A 98 0.73 12.98 17.21
CA VAL A 98 -0.63 12.93 16.65
C VAL A 98 -1.34 11.71 17.22
N SER A 99 -2.29 11.90 18.12
CA SER A 99 -3.08 10.82 18.70
C SER A 99 -4.04 10.24 17.66
N LEU A 100 -4.28 8.93 17.77
CA LEU A 100 -5.18 8.17 16.90
C LEU A 100 -6.38 7.72 17.74
N GLY A 101 -7.58 8.19 17.40
CA GLY A 101 -8.78 7.98 18.18
C GLY A 101 -9.97 7.54 17.33
N ASN A 102 -10.94 6.92 18.01
CA ASN A 102 -12.22 6.49 17.45
C ASN A 102 -12.09 5.72 16.12
N ILE A 103 -11.27 4.67 16.16
CA ILE A 103 -11.04 3.82 15.00
C ILE A 103 -12.31 3.00 14.73
N VAL A 104 -12.83 3.14 13.52
CA VAL A 104 -13.91 2.32 12.98
C VAL A 104 -13.35 1.47 11.87
N PHE A 105 -13.84 0.25 11.76
CA PHE A 105 -13.47 -0.63 10.67
C PHE A 105 -14.63 -1.54 10.30
N HIS A 106 -14.63 -1.93 9.05
CA HIS A 106 -15.49 -2.92 8.47
C HIS A 106 -14.63 -3.78 7.55
N ALA A 107 -14.34 -5.00 8.00
CA ALA A 107 -13.48 -5.96 7.32
C ALA A 107 -14.18 -7.32 7.18
N PRO A 108 -13.70 -8.20 6.28
CA PRO A 108 -14.22 -9.55 6.08
C PRO A 108 -14.34 -10.34 7.39
N GLY A 109 -15.31 -11.26 7.48
CA GLY A 109 -15.54 -12.03 8.70
C GLY A 109 -16.34 -11.29 9.76
N SER A 110 -17.15 -10.32 9.34
CA SER A 110 -17.95 -9.44 10.19
C SER A 110 -17.11 -8.69 11.24
N MET A 111 -15.83 -8.43 10.92
CA MET A 111 -14.94 -7.68 11.79
C MET A 111 -15.32 -6.21 11.77
N ARG A 112 -16.04 -5.80 12.82
CA ARG A 112 -16.57 -4.45 13.02
C ARG A 112 -16.28 -3.87 14.41
N THR A 113 -15.74 -4.69 15.30
CA THR A 113 -15.46 -4.33 16.69
C THR A 113 -14.12 -4.88 17.14
N PRO A 114 -13.43 -4.25 18.11
CA PRO A 114 -12.18 -4.79 18.66
C PRO A 114 -12.30 -6.26 19.11
N ALA A 115 -13.44 -6.65 19.68
CA ALA A 115 -13.69 -8.03 20.13
C ALA A 115 -13.78 -9.02 18.96
N SER A 116 -14.52 -8.69 17.90
CA SER A 116 -14.61 -9.54 16.69
C SER A 116 -13.28 -9.63 15.94
N PHE A 117 -12.51 -8.54 15.92
CA PHE A 117 -11.17 -8.51 15.36
C PHE A 117 -10.22 -9.43 16.13
N ARG A 118 -10.13 -9.27 17.45
CA ARG A 118 -9.28 -10.10 18.30
C ARG A 118 -9.62 -11.58 18.20
N PHE A 119 -10.92 -11.91 18.30
CA PHE A 119 -11.41 -13.28 18.18
C PHE A 119 -10.91 -13.97 16.90
N SER A 120 -10.95 -13.24 15.79
CA SER A 120 -10.58 -13.75 14.48
C SER A 120 -9.08 -13.92 14.31
N VAL A 121 -8.29 -12.91 14.70
CA VAL A 121 -6.83 -12.92 14.55
C VAL A 121 -6.18 -13.94 15.49
N GLU A 122 -6.58 -13.98 16.77
CA GLU A 122 -6.04 -14.92 17.77
C GLU A 122 -6.29 -16.39 17.40
N ARG A 123 -7.34 -16.68 16.65
CA ARG A 123 -7.68 -18.03 16.15
C ARG A 123 -7.08 -18.35 14.79
N GLY A 124 -6.34 -17.42 14.18
CA GLY A 124 -5.78 -17.59 12.84
C GLY A 124 -6.86 -17.80 11.78
N LEU A 125 -8.04 -17.18 11.93
CA LEU A 125 -9.11 -17.32 10.95
C LEU A 125 -8.71 -16.63 9.63
N ASN A 126 -9.04 -17.29 8.52
CA ASN A 126 -8.87 -16.78 7.18
C ASN A 126 -10.24 -16.65 6.52
N PHE A 127 -10.53 -15.46 5.97
CA PHE A 127 -11.83 -15.13 5.38
C PHE A 127 -11.81 -15.11 3.85
N GLY A 128 -10.76 -15.67 3.24
CA GLY A 128 -10.69 -15.87 1.81
C GLY A 128 -11.76 -16.87 1.37
N SER A 129 -12.61 -16.48 0.45
CA SER A 129 -13.66 -17.32 -0.11
C SER A 129 -13.64 -17.29 -1.62
N ARG A 130 -14.31 -18.25 -2.26
CA ARG A 130 -14.68 -18.07 -3.67
C ARG A 130 -15.56 -16.83 -3.80
N VAL A 131 -15.48 -16.16 -4.94
CA VAL A 131 -16.34 -15.01 -5.26
C VAL A 131 -17.80 -15.41 -5.07
N PRO A 132 -18.57 -14.70 -4.22
CA PRO A 132 -20.00 -14.92 -4.07
C PRO A 132 -20.78 -14.62 -5.36
N LEU A 133 -21.83 -15.40 -5.67
CA LEU A 133 -22.65 -15.21 -6.88
C LEU A 133 -23.33 -13.84 -6.94
N ASN A 134 -23.64 -13.24 -5.77
CA ASN A 134 -24.20 -11.89 -5.68
C ASN A 134 -23.16 -10.77 -5.94
N ARG A 135 -21.89 -11.12 -6.20
CA ARG A 135 -20.84 -10.18 -6.64
C ARG A 135 -20.66 -10.29 -8.16
N TRP A 136 -20.19 -11.44 -8.64
CA TRP A 136 -20.17 -11.78 -10.07
C TRP A 136 -20.10 -13.29 -10.26
N ASP A 137 -20.54 -13.76 -11.42
CA ASP A 137 -20.53 -15.17 -11.78
C ASP A 137 -19.19 -15.56 -12.44
N VAL A 138 -18.39 -16.32 -11.69
CA VAL A 138 -17.08 -16.82 -12.14
C VAL A 138 -17.19 -17.87 -13.26
N SER A 139 -18.34 -18.52 -13.44
CA SER A 139 -18.52 -19.49 -14.53
C SER A 139 -18.63 -18.81 -15.90
N ASN A 140 -19.09 -17.56 -15.92
CA ASN A 140 -19.26 -16.75 -17.13
C ASN A 140 -18.04 -15.89 -17.46
N THR A 141 -16.98 -15.93 -16.64
CA THR A 141 -15.72 -15.24 -16.95
C THR A 141 -14.86 -16.12 -17.84
N THR A 142 -14.71 -15.75 -19.12
CA THR A 142 -13.94 -16.48 -20.14
C THR A 142 -12.44 -16.53 -19.89
N ARG A 143 -11.95 -15.81 -18.88
CA ARG A 143 -10.59 -15.87 -18.39
C ARG A 143 -10.62 -16.63 -17.06
N ALA A 144 -9.74 -17.62 -16.88
CA ALA A 144 -9.57 -18.41 -15.67
C ALA A 144 -9.06 -17.59 -14.46
N SER A 145 -9.34 -16.28 -14.46
CA SER A 145 -8.64 -15.27 -13.70
C SER A 145 -9.49 -14.79 -12.54
N ALA A 146 -9.05 -15.14 -11.32
CA ALA A 146 -9.51 -14.63 -10.03
C ALA A 146 -10.84 -15.20 -9.49
N THR A 147 -10.75 -16.42 -8.95
CA THR A 147 -11.86 -17.17 -8.36
C THR A 147 -12.13 -16.81 -6.90
N TYR A 148 -11.22 -16.08 -6.24
CA TYR A 148 -11.20 -15.89 -4.80
C TYR A 148 -11.01 -14.42 -4.41
N GLY A 149 -11.58 -14.05 -3.27
CA GLY A 149 -11.38 -12.76 -2.64
C GLY A 149 -11.84 -12.78 -1.18
N ASN A 150 -11.67 -11.66 -0.49
CA ASN A 150 -12.11 -11.49 0.90
C ASN A 150 -13.20 -10.43 0.92
N PHE A 151 -14.43 -10.85 1.19
CA PHE A 151 -15.62 -10.01 1.04
C PHE A 151 -16.14 -9.59 2.40
N ALA A 152 -16.42 -8.30 2.56
CA ALA A 152 -17.00 -7.74 3.75
C ALA A 152 -18.53 -7.87 3.70
N GLU A 153 -19.11 -8.38 4.77
CA GLU A 153 -20.53 -8.67 4.86
C GLU A 153 -21.36 -7.38 4.90
N ASP A 154 -22.45 -7.34 4.14
CA ASP A 154 -23.37 -6.19 4.07
C ASP A 154 -22.73 -4.87 3.60
N ILE A 155 -21.54 -4.90 2.99
CA ILE A 155 -20.84 -3.70 2.50
C ILE A 155 -21.63 -2.94 1.43
N LEU A 156 -22.51 -3.65 0.69
CA LEU A 156 -23.41 -3.07 -0.33
C LEU A 156 -24.76 -2.60 0.24
N THR A 157 -25.05 -2.94 1.50
CA THR A 157 -26.36 -2.73 2.14
C THR A 157 -26.24 -1.93 3.44
N LEU A 158 -25.15 -1.17 3.59
CA LEU A 158 -24.93 -0.33 4.77
C LEU A 158 -26.08 0.68 4.91
N PRO A 159 -26.57 0.90 6.14
CA PRO A 159 -27.69 1.80 6.38
C PRO A 159 -27.36 3.20 5.90
N HIS A 160 -28.35 3.87 5.32
CA HIS A 160 -28.22 5.26 4.88
C HIS A 160 -28.79 6.19 5.95
N GLY A 161 -27.93 7.01 6.57
CA GLY A 161 -28.35 8.16 7.39
C GLY A 161 -28.94 9.30 6.56
N ASP A 162 -29.29 10.40 7.22
CA ASP A 162 -29.74 11.63 6.55
C ASP A 162 -28.54 12.35 5.90
N TRP A 163 -28.14 11.87 4.73
CA TRP A 163 -26.93 12.31 4.04
C TRP A 163 -27.05 13.62 3.27
N LYS A 164 -28.12 14.41 3.49
CA LYS A 164 -28.39 15.63 2.72
C LYS A 164 -28.42 15.41 1.20
N MET A 165 -28.80 14.20 0.77
CA MET A 165 -28.87 13.80 -0.63
C MET A 165 -30.32 13.46 -1.02
N SER A 166 -30.69 13.78 -2.25
CA SER A 166 -31.99 13.36 -2.78
C SER A 166 -32.02 11.86 -3.03
N LYS A 167 -33.22 11.25 -3.09
CA LYS A 167 -33.36 9.83 -3.50
C LYS A 167 -32.79 9.56 -4.89
N SER A 168 -32.82 10.56 -5.77
CA SER A 168 -32.27 10.45 -7.13
C SER A 168 -30.74 10.43 -7.09
N GLU A 169 -30.13 11.31 -6.28
CA GLU A 169 -28.69 11.33 -6.08
C GLU A 169 -28.19 10.02 -5.47
N LEU A 170 -28.80 9.57 -4.38
CA LEU A 170 -28.39 8.35 -3.67
C LEU A 170 -28.35 7.10 -4.57
N ARG A 171 -29.24 7.00 -5.56
CA ARG A 171 -29.26 5.88 -6.53
C ARG A 171 -28.09 5.88 -7.49
N ASN A 172 -27.46 7.04 -7.71
CA ASN A 172 -26.37 7.23 -8.65
C ASN A 172 -25.00 7.30 -7.96
N VAL A 173 -24.95 7.56 -6.65
CA VAL A 173 -23.68 7.65 -5.91
C VAL A 173 -22.97 6.29 -5.90
N ASN A 174 -21.68 6.29 -6.20
CA ASN A 174 -20.85 5.10 -6.11
C ASN A 174 -20.89 4.52 -4.67
N PRO A 175 -21.15 3.21 -4.49
CA PRO A 175 -21.22 2.58 -3.17
C PRO A 175 -19.99 2.83 -2.28
N VAL A 176 -18.79 2.97 -2.86
CA VAL A 176 -17.56 3.31 -2.12
C VAL A 176 -17.69 4.68 -1.44
N GLN A 177 -18.30 5.69 -2.09
CA GLN A 177 -18.52 6.98 -1.44
C GLN A 177 -19.47 6.87 -0.24
N LEU A 178 -20.51 6.03 -0.33
CA LEU A 178 -21.45 5.79 0.78
C LEU A 178 -20.79 5.04 1.94
N LEU A 179 -19.95 4.04 1.62
CA LEU A 179 -19.14 3.31 2.60
C LEU A 179 -18.22 4.25 3.38
N LEU A 180 -17.48 5.11 2.68
CA LEU A 180 -16.58 6.09 3.30
C LEU A 180 -17.35 7.12 4.13
N LEU A 181 -18.52 7.56 3.67
CA LEU A 181 -19.38 8.49 4.39
C LEU A 181 -19.92 7.88 5.69
N GLU A 182 -20.39 6.64 5.67
CA GLU A 182 -20.88 5.91 6.84
C GLU A 182 -19.77 5.69 7.89
N ALA A 183 -18.58 5.29 7.43
CA ALA A 183 -17.42 5.18 8.30
C ALA A 183 -17.06 6.53 8.93
N SER A 184 -17.02 7.60 8.12
CA SER A 184 -16.73 8.96 8.60
C SER A 184 -17.76 9.46 9.61
N HIS A 185 -19.04 9.22 9.35
CA HIS A 185 -20.09 9.56 10.31
C HIS A 185 -19.88 8.85 11.65
N SER A 186 -19.51 7.57 11.62
CA SER A 186 -19.20 6.77 12.82
C SER A 186 -17.94 7.26 13.56
N MET A 187 -16.88 7.64 12.83
CA MET A 187 -15.64 8.20 13.38
C MET A 187 -15.85 9.52 14.13
N PHE A 188 -16.83 10.32 13.71
CA PHE A 188 -17.16 11.59 14.34
C PHE A 188 -18.39 11.51 15.24
N ALA A 189 -19.04 10.35 15.36
CA ALA A 189 -20.18 10.15 16.23
C ALA A 189 -19.81 10.49 17.68
N GLY A 190 -20.57 11.39 18.30
CA GLY A 190 -20.31 11.86 19.67
C GLY A 190 -19.13 12.83 19.81
N ARG A 191 -18.42 13.19 18.73
CA ARG A 191 -17.29 14.14 18.74
C ARG A 191 -17.67 15.49 18.13
N HIS A 192 -18.72 16.13 18.66
CA HIS A 192 -19.08 17.49 18.27
C HIS A 192 -17.99 18.48 18.68
N LYS A 193 -17.05 18.74 17.79
CA LYS A 193 -16.14 19.88 17.95
C LYS A 193 -16.90 21.16 17.63
N ALA A 194 -16.75 22.15 18.52
CA ALA A 194 -17.20 23.51 18.27
C ALA A 194 -16.48 24.09 17.04
N ASP A 195 -15.21 23.71 16.85
CA ASP A 195 -14.44 24.06 15.67
C ASP A 195 -14.78 23.16 14.47
N LYS A 196 -15.07 23.81 13.34
CA LYS A 196 -15.36 23.17 12.05
C LYS A 196 -14.13 23.01 11.17
N ASN A 197 -12.97 23.55 11.58
CA ASN A 197 -11.70 23.38 10.89
C ASN A 197 -11.12 21.97 11.08
N VAL A 198 -11.84 20.98 10.56
CA VAL A 198 -11.49 19.56 10.55
C VAL A 198 -11.06 19.19 9.13
N GLY A 199 -9.86 18.63 8.99
CA GLY A 199 -9.38 18.11 7.72
C GLY A 199 -9.95 16.71 7.42
N ILE A 200 -10.14 16.37 6.15
CA ILE A 200 -10.61 15.07 5.68
C ILE A 200 -9.66 14.55 4.60
N PHE A 201 -9.03 13.42 4.88
CA PHE A 201 -8.05 12.77 4.02
C PHE A 201 -8.56 11.37 3.68
N VAL A 202 -8.90 11.16 2.41
CA VAL A 202 -9.56 9.94 1.96
C VAL A 202 -8.59 9.10 1.14
N GLY A 203 -8.18 7.95 1.66
CA GLY A 203 -7.44 6.95 0.90
C GLY A 203 -8.36 6.21 -0.06
N LEU A 204 -8.07 6.30 -1.35
CA LEU A 204 -8.81 5.62 -2.41
C LEU A 204 -7.87 4.68 -3.16
N PHE A 205 -8.46 3.64 -3.73
CA PHE A 205 -7.80 2.75 -4.67
C PHE A 205 -8.64 2.78 -5.94
N THR A 206 -7.99 2.98 -7.07
CA THR A 206 -8.57 3.29 -8.37
C THR A 206 -9.81 2.44 -8.67
N SER A 207 -11.00 2.97 -8.40
CA SER A 207 -12.31 2.34 -8.65
C SER A 207 -13.45 3.37 -8.63
N LEU A 208 -13.15 4.65 -8.86
CA LEU A 208 -14.20 5.62 -9.17
C LEU A 208 -14.30 5.89 -10.67
N LEU A 209 -13.46 5.27 -11.51
CA LEU A 209 -13.65 5.31 -12.96
C LEU A 209 -14.68 4.26 -13.38
N THR A 210 -15.94 4.66 -13.26
CA THR A 210 -17.14 4.19 -13.96
C THR A 210 -17.36 2.66 -14.01
N PRO A 211 -18.39 2.14 -13.32
CA PRO A 211 -19.05 0.91 -13.73
C PRO A 211 -19.51 1.08 -15.20
N GLY A 212 -18.84 0.39 -16.13
CA GLY A 212 -19.20 0.38 -17.56
C GLY A 212 -18.21 1.02 -18.55
N SER A 213 -17.13 1.69 -18.11
CA SER A 213 -16.27 2.45 -19.04
C SER A 213 -15.23 1.63 -19.83
N SER A 214 -14.95 0.37 -19.48
CA SER A 214 -13.90 -0.37 -20.19
C SER A 214 -14.34 -1.33 -21.30
N THR A 215 -15.64 -1.57 -21.53
CA THR A 215 -16.10 -2.39 -22.69
C THR A 215 -17.55 -2.18 -23.16
N ALA A 216 -18.41 -1.45 -22.44
CA ALA A 216 -19.75 -1.17 -22.94
C ALA A 216 -19.70 0.03 -23.89
N ALA A 217 -20.28 -0.10 -25.08
CA ALA A 217 -20.50 1.04 -25.97
C ALA A 217 -21.12 2.21 -25.18
N PRO A 218 -20.74 3.48 -25.46
CA PRO A 218 -21.31 4.61 -24.75
C PRO A 218 -22.83 4.49 -24.76
N SER A 219 -23.43 4.45 -23.56
CA SER A 219 -24.88 4.40 -23.42
C SER A 219 -25.45 5.59 -24.19
N ARG A 220 -26.39 5.33 -25.09
CA ARG A 220 -27.11 6.38 -25.84
C ARG A 220 -28.06 7.21 -24.97
N GLU A 221 -28.11 6.92 -23.67
CA GLU A 221 -28.91 7.65 -22.70
C GLU A 221 -28.29 9.01 -22.38
N PRO A 222 -29.09 10.07 -22.19
CA PRO A 222 -28.59 11.37 -21.76
C PRO A 222 -27.87 11.26 -20.41
N LEU A 223 -26.73 11.94 -20.29
CA LEU A 223 -25.98 11.98 -19.03
C LEU A 223 -26.87 12.54 -17.91
N GLY A 224 -26.89 11.86 -16.77
CA GLY A 224 -27.65 12.28 -15.61
C GLY A 224 -26.98 13.47 -14.90
N ILE A 225 -27.75 14.35 -14.24
CA ILE A 225 -27.19 15.51 -13.52
C ILE A 225 -26.20 15.14 -12.40
N TYR A 226 -26.23 13.88 -11.91
CA TYR A 226 -25.36 13.38 -10.86
C TYR A 226 -24.16 12.59 -11.38
N GLU A 227 -24.03 12.41 -12.69
CA GLU A 227 -23.01 11.53 -13.26
C GLU A 227 -21.58 12.04 -12.99
N GLY A 228 -21.39 13.36 -13.05
CA GLY A 228 -20.11 13.99 -12.71
C GLY A 228 -19.72 13.86 -11.23
N THR A 229 -20.69 13.66 -10.32
CA THR A 229 -20.42 13.57 -8.87
C THR A 229 -20.43 12.14 -8.34
N ALA A 230 -21.13 11.23 -9.02
CA ALA A 230 -21.28 9.82 -8.68
C ALA A 230 -19.93 9.12 -8.48
N ASN A 231 -18.96 9.45 -9.33
CA ASN A 231 -17.74 8.69 -9.58
C ASN A 231 -16.49 9.59 -9.51
N SER A 232 -16.60 10.79 -8.94
CA SER A 232 -15.44 11.67 -8.79
C SER A 232 -14.69 11.38 -7.49
N THR A 233 -13.36 11.25 -7.58
CA THR A 233 -12.47 11.08 -6.42
C THR A 233 -12.49 12.29 -5.50
N SER A 234 -12.48 13.52 -6.05
CA SER A 234 -12.59 14.75 -5.25
C SER A 234 -13.93 14.87 -4.54
N ILE A 235 -14.99 14.30 -5.12
CA ILE A 235 -16.31 14.27 -4.48
C ILE A 235 -16.34 13.27 -3.32
N ALA A 236 -15.55 12.20 -3.33
CA ALA A 236 -15.52 11.26 -2.20
C ALA A 236 -15.10 11.95 -0.88
N SER A 237 -14.02 12.74 -0.89
CA SER A 237 -13.62 13.55 0.27
C SER A 237 -14.55 14.75 0.48
N GLY A 238 -14.90 15.46 -0.58
CA GLY A 238 -15.75 16.65 -0.52
C GLY A 238 -17.13 16.37 0.08
N ARG A 239 -17.72 15.22 -0.23
CA ARG A 239 -19.04 14.81 0.27
C ARG A 239 -19.01 14.58 1.78
N ILE A 240 -17.95 13.99 2.32
CA ILE A 240 -17.78 13.83 3.78
C ILE A 240 -17.75 15.21 4.45
N SER A 241 -16.90 16.12 3.96
CA SER A 241 -16.82 17.49 4.51
C SER A 241 -18.15 18.24 4.39
N TYR A 242 -18.85 18.12 3.26
CA TYR A 242 -20.15 18.76 3.03
C TYR A 242 -21.23 18.24 3.99
N VAL A 243 -21.34 16.91 4.14
CA VAL A 243 -22.36 16.30 4.98
C VAL A 243 -22.10 16.61 6.46
N LEU A 244 -20.86 16.46 6.92
CA LEU A 244 -20.48 16.68 8.32
C LEU A 244 -20.24 18.16 8.69
N GLY A 245 -20.17 19.04 7.68
CA GLY A 245 -20.00 20.49 7.86
C GLY A 245 -18.59 20.90 8.26
N PHE A 246 -17.58 20.25 7.69
CA PHE A 246 -16.17 20.53 7.94
C PHE A 246 -15.58 21.47 6.89
N THR A 247 -14.63 22.30 7.32
CA THR A 247 -14.04 23.39 6.52
C THR A 247 -12.52 23.36 6.45
N GLY A 248 -11.87 22.31 6.97
CA GLY A 248 -10.41 22.13 6.89
C GLY A 248 -9.96 21.54 5.56
N PRO A 249 -8.67 21.17 5.44
CA PRO A 249 -8.10 20.53 4.25
C PRO A 249 -8.92 19.31 3.81
N CYS A 250 -9.23 19.18 2.52
CA CYS A 250 -10.09 18.12 2.02
C CYS A 250 -9.47 17.48 0.77
N LEU A 251 -8.90 16.29 0.92
CA LEU A 251 -8.11 15.67 -0.14
C LEU A 251 -8.46 14.19 -0.36
N PRO A 252 -8.73 13.79 -1.61
CA PRO A 252 -8.60 12.40 -2.01
C PRO A 252 -7.12 12.06 -2.21
N VAL A 253 -6.72 10.86 -1.83
CA VAL A 253 -5.36 10.34 -1.95
C VAL A 253 -5.42 9.00 -2.65
N ASP A 254 -4.85 8.92 -3.86
CA ASP A 254 -4.67 7.66 -4.58
C ASP A 254 -3.16 7.43 -4.80
N THR A 255 -2.60 6.58 -3.95
CA THR A 255 -1.25 6.04 -4.11
C THR A 255 -1.31 4.51 -4.09
N ALA A 256 -2.38 3.96 -4.67
CA ALA A 256 -2.68 2.54 -4.67
C ALA A 256 -2.70 1.95 -3.24
N CYS A 257 -1.99 0.84 -3.00
CA CYS A 257 -2.03 0.10 -1.73
C CYS A 257 -1.54 0.88 -0.51
N SER A 258 -0.83 2.00 -0.71
CA SER A 258 -0.30 2.86 0.35
C SER A 258 -1.21 4.06 0.69
N ALA A 259 -2.33 4.23 -0.04
CA ALA A 259 -3.17 5.43 0.00
C ALA A 259 -3.55 5.86 1.41
N SER A 260 -3.94 4.92 2.28
CA SER A 260 -4.34 5.25 3.65
C SER A 260 -3.20 5.71 4.55
N LEU A 261 -1.97 5.19 4.41
CA LEU A 261 -0.82 5.73 5.17
C LEU A 261 -0.33 7.06 4.62
N VAL A 262 -0.42 7.30 3.31
CA VAL A 262 -0.15 8.62 2.74
C VAL A 262 -1.20 9.63 3.20
N ALA A 263 -2.48 9.27 3.22
CA ALA A 263 -3.54 10.08 3.82
C ALA A 263 -3.28 10.37 5.31
N THR A 264 -2.80 9.38 6.05
CA THR A 264 -2.41 9.54 7.46
C THR A 264 -1.24 10.51 7.62
N HIS A 265 -0.21 10.40 6.77
CA HIS A 265 0.94 11.31 6.75
C HIS A 265 0.52 12.76 6.47
N LEU A 266 -0.36 12.97 5.49
CA LEU A 266 -0.90 14.29 5.17
C LEU A 266 -1.74 14.85 6.33
N ALA A 267 -2.61 14.04 6.93
CA ALA A 267 -3.41 14.43 8.09
C ALA A 267 -2.53 14.87 9.27
N ALA A 268 -1.50 14.07 9.59
CA ALA A 268 -0.55 14.40 10.65
C ALA A 268 0.24 15.67 10.33
N THR A 269 0.62 15.88 9.07
CA THR A 269 1.34 17.08 8.63
C THR A 269 0.47 18.33 8.77
N SER A 270 -0.77 18.30 8.29
CA SER A 270 -1.72 19.42 8.42
C SER A 270 -2.02 19.76 9.89
N LEU A 271 -2.10 18.76 10.78
CA LEU A 271 -2.24 19.00 12.21
C LEU A 271 -0.99 19.66 12.81
N ARG A 272 0.21 19.17 12.49
CA ARG A 272 1.48 19.72 12.97
C ARG A 272 1.70 21.16 12.49
N GLN A 273 1.24 21.48 11.27
CA GLN A 273 1.28 22.82 10.68
C GLN A 273 0.12 23.72 11.15
N ASN A 274 -0.79 23.21 11.98
CA ASN A 274 -1.99 23.89 12.46
C ASN A 274 -2.93 24.38 11.34
N GLU A 275 -2.95 23.67 10.20
CA GLU A 275 -3.92 23.92 9.10
C GLU A 275 -5.34 23.47 9.51
N CYS A 276 -5.44 22.51 10.43
CA CYS A 276 -6.68 22.04 11.03
C CYS A 276 -6.51 21.72 12.51
N SER A 277 -7.62 21.68 13.27
CA SER A 277 -7.64 21.33 14.71
C SER A 277 -7.97 19.85 14.97
N SER A 278 -8.32 19.12 13.92
CA SER A 278 -8.61 17.69 13.90
C SER A 278 -8.49 17.21 12.45
N ALA A 279 -8.19 15.93 12.25
CA ALA A 279 -8.21 15.36 10.91
C ALA A 279 -8.89 13.99 10.93
N GLY A 280 -9.82 13.75 10.02
CA GLY A 280 -10.37 12.43 9.73
C GLY A 280 -9.56 11.76 8.63
N VAL A 281 -9.10 10.54 8.89
CA VAL A 281 -8.52 9.66 7.87
C VAL A 281 -9.48 8.51 7.65
N VAL A 282 -9.91 8.30 6.41
CA VAL A 282 -10.77 7.17 6.05
C VAL A 282 -10.32 6.58 4.73
N ALA A 283 -10.32 5.27 4.62
CA ALA A 283 -9.98 4.58 3.39
C ALA A 283 -10.80 3.30 3.27
N GLY A 284 -11.16 2.94 2.05
CA GLY A 284 -11.96 1.76 1.80
C GLY A 284 -12.18 1.51 0.31
N GLY A 285 -12.69 0.33 0.02
CA GLY A 285 -12.96 -0.12 -1.34
C GLY A 285 -13.90 -1.32 -1.34
N ILE A 286 -14.53 -1.52 -2.49
CA ILE A 286 -15.41 -2.66 -2.79
C ILE A 286 -14.81 -3.35 -4.01
N LEU A 287 -14.76 -4.69 -4.02
CA LEU A 287 -14.12 -5.41 -5.11
C LEU A 287 -14.98 -5.37 -6.38
N GLU A 288 -14.35 -4.98 -7.49
CA GLU A 288 -14.95 -5.00 -8.82
C GLU A 288 -14.33 -6.06 -9.74
N THR A 289 -15.18 -6.72 -10.54
CA THR A 289 -14.79 -7.83 -11.44
C THR A 289 -13.73 -7.42 -12.47
N GLY A 290 -13.82 -6.22 -13.06
CA GLY A 290 -12.91 -5.79 -14.12
C GLY A 290 -11.46 -5.69 -13.64
N LEU A 291 -11.23 -5.01 -12.50
CA LEU A 291 -9.92 -4.93 -11.87
C LEU A 291 -9.44 -6.30 -11.35
N HIS A 292 -10.36 -7.13 -10.87
CA HIS A 292 -10.04 -8.46 -10.36
C HIS A 292 -9.48 -9.35 -11.48
N ALA A 293 -10.14 -9.34 -12.65
CA ALA A 293 -9.68 -10.03 -13.84
C ALA A 293 -8.37 -9.44 -14.38
N ALA A 294 -8.21 -8.11 -14.36
CA ALA A 294 -6.98 -7.45 -14.81
C ALA A 294 -5.76 -7.87 -13.96
N PHE A 295 -5.87 -7.82 -12.64
CA PHE A 295 -4.76 -8.20 -11.75
C PHE A 295 -4.44 -9.69 -11.78
N SER A 296 -5.44 -10.56 -11.95
CA SER A 296 -5.14 -11.98 -12.17
C SER A 296 -4.54 -12.25 -13.54
N THR A 297 -4.96 -11.54 -14.59
CA THR A 297 -4.29 -11.63 -15.92
C THR A 297 -2.84 -11.17 -15.83
N ALA A 298 -2.55 -10.18 -14.97
CA ALA A 298 -1.20 -9.71 -14.70
C ALA A 298 -0.37 -10.62 -13.76
N GLY A 299 -0.92 -11.75 -13.31
CA GLY A 299 -0.23 -12.69 -12.42
C GLY A 299 0.01 -12.18 -10.99
N MET A 300 -0.77 -11.19 -10.54
CA MET A 300 -0.59 -10.57 -9.22
C MET A 300 -1.33 -11.31 -8.09
N LEU A 301 -2.37 -12.09 -8.45
CA LEU A 301 -3.28 -12.70 -7.48
C LEU A 301 -2.93 -14.16 -7.20
N SER A 302 -3.00 -14.56 -5.92
CA SER A 302 -2.82 -15.95 -5.49
C SER A 302 -3.88 -16.86 -6.11
N GLU A 303 -3.47 -18.03 -6.61
CA GLU A 303 -4.38 -19.05 -7.13
C GLU A 303 -5.21 -19.69 -6.02
N THR A 304 -4.67 -19.70 -4.79
CA THR A 304 -5.35 -20.24 -3.62
C THR A 304 -6.25 -19.23 -2.89
N GLY A 305 -6.24 -17.97 -3.34
CA GLY A 305 -7.04 -16.91 -2.73
C GLY A 305 -6.55 -16.49 -1.34
N ARG A 306 -5.27 -16.71 -1.02
CA ARG A 306 -4.68 -16.38 0.28
C ARG A 306 -3.41 -15.55 0.11
N CYS A 307 -3.14 -14.66 1.05
CA CYS A 307 -1.82 -14.06 1.18
C CYS A 307 -0.97 -14.98 2.05
N HIS A 308 -0.06 -15.76 1.45
CA HIS A 308 0.90 -16.59 2.18
C HIS A 308 2.12 -15.75 2.59
N SER A 309 1.88 -14.70 3.36
CA SER A 309 2.89 -13.72 3.75
C SER A 309 4.08 -14.37 4.44
N PHE A 310 5.28 -14.15 3.92
CA PHE A 310 6.57 -14.67 4.42
C PHE A 310 6.69 -16.21 4.40
N ASP A 311 5.81 -16.90 3.69
CA ASP A 311 5.80 -18.37 3.60
C ASP A 311 6.35 -18.83 2.24
N GLY A 312 6.99 -20.01 2.19
CA GLY A 312 7.50 -20.59 0.94
C GLY A 312 6.43 -20.89 -0.11
N ARG A 313 5.14 -20.85 0.27
CA ARG A 313 3.97 -21.00 -0.61
C ARG A 313 3.50 -19.67 -1.24
N ALA A 314 4.17 -18.55 -0.98
CA ALA A 314 3.86 -17.25 -1.55
C ALA A 314 3.75 -17.27 -3.08
N ASP A 315 2.54 -17.08 -3.60
CA ASP A 315 2.16 -17.16 -5.02
C ASP A 315 1.44 -15.89 -5.53
N GLY A 316 1.31 -14.85 -4.71
CA GLY A 316 0.55 -13.65 -5.01
C GLY A 316 -0.30 -13.21 -3.82
N TYR A 317 -1.02 -12.10 -3.98
CA TYR A 317 -1.91 -11.60 -2.93
C TYR A 317 -3.37 -11.96 -3.20
N SER A 318 -4.18 -12.00 -2.15
CA SER A 318 -5.63 -12.13 -2.25
C SER A 318 -6.28 -10.78 -2.06
N ARG A 319 -7.12 -10.32 -3.00
CA ARG A 319 -7.84 -9.04 -2.86
C ARG A 319 -8.86 -9.11 -1.72
N GLY A 320 -9.06 -7.98 -1.05
CA GLY A 320 -10.10 -7.81 -0.05
C GLY A 320 -10.78 -6.46 -0.15
N GLU A 321 -12.04 -6.41 0.25
CA GLU A 321 -12.82 -5.18 0.41
C GLU A 321 -13.05 -4.86 1.89
N GLY A 322 -13.29 -3.59 2.18
CA GLY A 322 -13.50 -3.11 3.52
C GLY A 322 -13.30 -1.60 3.62
N CYS A 323 -13.50 -1.08 4.83
CA CYS A 323 -13.30 0.32 5.14
C CYS A 323 -12.71 0.46 6.53
N VAL A 324 -11.80 1.41 6.71
CA VAL A 324 -11.22 1.77 8.00
C VAL A 324 -11.12 3.28 8.07
N GLY A 325 -11.39 3.83 9.23
CA GLY A 325 -11.11 5.24 9.47
C GLY A 325 -10.99 5.59 10.94
N PHE A 326 -10.38 6.73 11.21
CA PHE A 326 -10.07 7.20 12.55
C PHE A 326 -9.86 8.71 12.56
N VAL A 327 -9.93 9.29 13.75
CA VAL A 327 -9.72 10.71 14.00
C VAL A 327 -8.32 10.91 14.56
N CYS A 328 -7.58 11.81 13.93
CA CYS A 328 -6.30 12.33 14.39
C CYS A 328 -6.50 13.64 15.16
N ASP A 329 -5.88 13.73 16.34
CA ASP A 329 -5.84 14.94 17.17
C ASP A 329 -4.40 15.17 17.67
N THR A 330 -4.10 16.34 18.26
CA THR A 330 -2.79 16.61 18.89
C THR A 330 -2.81 16.35 20.40
N SER A 331 -3.58 15.35 20.84
CA SER A 331 -3.67 15.00 22.27
C SER A 331 -2.46 14.18 22.70
N GLU A 332 -2.09 14.29 23.99
CA GLU A 332 -1.04 13.49 24.60
C GLU A 332 -1.54 12.11 25.09
N ASP A 333 -2.86 11.87 25.09
CA ASP A 333 -3.46 10.65 25.60
C ASP A 333 -3.67 9.60 24.50
N GLY A 334 -3.33 8.35 24.81
CA GLY A 334 -3.59 7.20 23.95
C GLY A 334 -2.51 6.92 22.89
N PRO A 335 -2.80 6.02 21.94
CA PRO A 335 -1.84 5.69 20.88
C PRO A 335 -1.60 6.89 19.97
N SER A 336 -0.35 7.14 19.64
CA SER A 336 0.04 8.30 18.85
C SER A 336 1.02 7.95 17.73
N LEU A 337 0.82 8.54 16.55
CA LEU A 337 1.79 8.55 15.48
C LEU A 337 2.96 9.48 15.84
N ARG A 338 4.13 8.89 16.12
CA ARG A 338 5.36 9.62 16.47
C ARG A 338 6.03 10.23 15.25
N GLY A 339 6.17 9.46 14.18
CA GLY A 339 6.78 9.88 12.92
C GLY A 339 6.19 9.13 11.74
N SER A 340 6.38 9.70 10.55
CA SER A 340 5.98 9.10 9.28
C SER A 340 6.82 9.69 8.15
N ALA A 341 7.00 8.92 7.09
CA ALA A 341 7.66 9.38 5.87
C ALA A 341 6.99 8.73 4.66
N VAL A 342 7.12 9.37 3.50
CA VAL A 342 6.65 8.86 2.20
C VAL A 342 7.82 8.93 1.24
N LYS A 343 8.06 7.85 0.50
CA LYS A 343 9.16 7.74 -0.46
C LYS A 343 8.71 6.95 -1.68
N GLN A 344 9.26 7.31 -2.84
CA GLN A 344 9.06 6.60 -4.10
C GLN A 344 10.31 5.77 -4.42
N ASP A 345 10.09 4.60 -5.03
CA ASP A 345 11.15 3.61 -5.27
C ASP A 345 12.24 4.05 -6.25
N GLY A 346 11.95 5.02 -7.12
CA GLY A 346 12.78 5.47 -8.22
C GLY A 346 12.85 4.44 -9.35
N PRO A 347 13.87 4.55 -10.23
CA PRO A 347 14.20 3.50 -11.19
C PRO A 347 14.40 2.15 -10.47
N SER A 348 13.53 1.20 -10.79
CA SER A 348 13.47 -0.13 -10.19
C SER A 348 13.44 -1.19 -11.29
N ALA A 349 13.53 -2.48 -10.94
CA ALA A 349 13.62 -3.55 -11.94
C ALA A 349 12.46 -3.54 -12.95
N SER A 350 11.26 -3.14 -12.50
CA SER A 350 10.13 -2.75 -13.34
C SER A 350 9.31 -1.68 -12.61
N LEU A 351 8.33 -1.06 -13.28
CA LEU A 351 7.45 -0.04 -12.69
C LEU A 351 6.74 -0.52 -11.41
N THR A 352 6.41 -1.81 -11.33
CA THR A 352 5.69 -2.43 -10.21
C THR A 352 6.58 -3.30 -9.33
N ALA A 353 7.88 -3.38 -9.61
CA ALA A 353 8.81 -4.12 -8.76
C ALA A 353 9.19 -3.26 -7.56
N PRO A 354 9.11 -3.78 -6.33
CA PRO A 354 9.52 -3.04 -5.14
C PRO A 354 11.04 -2.85 -5.10
N ASN A 355 11.49 -1.78 -4.42
CA ASN A 355 12.91 -1.49 -4.25
C ASN A 355 13.34 -1.53 -2.77
N GLY A 356 14.16 -2.52 -2.41
CA GLY A 356 14.64 -2.74 -1.04
C GLY A 356 15.48 -1.58 -0.51
N ALA A 357 16.32 -0.95 -1.35
CA ALA A 357 17.11 0.21 -0.93
C ALA A 357 16.23 1.42 -0.60
N SER A 358 15.19 1.65 -1.40
CA SER A 358 14.18 2.69 -1.12
C SER A 358 13.41 2.43 0.16
N GLN A 359 13.03 1.18 0.44
CA GLN A 359 12.40 0.82 1.71
C GLN A 359 13.34 1.00 2.92
N ARG A 360 14.63 0.66 2.81
CA ARG A 360 15.63 0.91 3.85
C ARG A 360 15.75 2.40 4.17
N MET A 361 15.91 3.23 3.15
CA MET A 361 15.97 4.69 3.30
C MET A 361 14.68 5.25 3.91
N LEU A 362 13.51 4.72 3.53
CA LEU A 362 12.23 5.11 4.11
C LEU A 362 12.20 4.85 5.62
N LEU A 363 12.58 3.64 6.05
CA LEU A 363 12.62 3.26 7.47
C LEU A 363 13.62 4.13 8.25
N GLN A 364 14.81 4.36 7.70
CA GLN A 364 15.79 5.26 8.30
C GLN A 364 15.24 6.69 8.47
N ARG A 365 14.52 7.20 7.47
CA ARG A 365 13.90 8.52 7.52
C ARG A 365 12.82 8.62 8.60
N VAL A 366 12.03 7.57 8.79
CA VAL A 366 11.05 7.51 9.89
C VAL A 366 11.77 7.53 11.23
N SER A 367 12.81 6.71 11.42
CA SER A 367 13.60 6.69 12.65
C SER A 367 14.22 8.06 12.97
N GLU A 368 14.79 8.74 11.97
CA GLU A 368 15.31 10.10 12.12
C GLU A 368 14.22 11.09 12.54
N SER A 369 13.00 10.95 12.02
CA SER A 369 11.88 11.84 12.36
C SER A 369 11.35 11.66 13.78
N ILE A 370 11.50 10.47 14.34
CA ILE A 370 11.06 10.12 15.71
C ILE A 370 12.12 10.53 16.74
N GLY A 371 13.40 10.50 16.38
CA GLY A 371 14.52 10.76 17.29
C GLY A 371 14.94 9.51 18.08
N ALA A 372 15.92 9.68 18.96
CA ALA A 372 16.48 8.59 19.78
C ALA A 372 15.56 8.20 20.95
N GLY A 373 15.70 6.96 21.46
CA GLY A 373 15.01 6.50 22.67
C GLY A 373 13.69 5.75 22.43
N HIS A 374 13.44 5.30 21.20
CA HIS A 374 12.27 4.51 20.84
C HIS A 374 12.69 3.15 20.29
N ASP A 375 12.26 2.08 20.97
CA ASP A 375 12.48 0.71 20.52
C ASP A 375 11.31 0.24 19.65
N VAL A 376 11.62 -0.39 18.53
CA VAL A 376 10.63 -1.06 17.68
C VAL A 376 10.48 -2.49 18.18
N VAL A 377 9.29 -2.84 18.67
CA VAL A 377 8.98 -4.18 19.19
C VAL A 377 8.20 -5.04 18.19
N ALA A 378 7.44 -4.39 17.31
CA ALA A 378 6.61 -5.04 16.31
C ALA A 378 6.62 -4.27 14.98
N LEU A 379 6.50 -5.01 13.88
CA LEU A 379 6.36 -4.53 12.52
C LEU A 379 5.15 -5.22 11.89
N GLU A 380 4.07 -4.46 11.70
CA GLU A 380 3.01 -4.85 10.78
C GLU A 380 3.45 -4.48 9.37
N ALA A 381 3.86 -5.50 8.63
CA ALA A 381 4.43 -5.36 7.30
C ALA A 381 3.35 -5.19 6.22
N HIS A 382 3.78 -4.75 5.04
CA HIS A 382 2.99 -4.83 3.83
C HIS A 382 2.68 -6.29 3.49
N GLY A 383 3.67 -7.20 3.54
CA GLY A 383 3.53 -8.66 3.56
C GLY A 383 2.42 -9.18 2.67
N THR A 384 2.57 -9.04 1.36
CA THR A 384 1.51 -9.34 0.39
C THR A 384 1.43 -10.82 0.03
N GLY A 385 2.38 -11.65 0.47
CA GLY A 385 2.43 -13.06 0.08
C GLY A 385 2.98 -13.22 -1.33
N THR A 386 3.85 -12.30 -1.78
CA THR A 386 4.44 -12.33 -3.12
C THR A 386 5.86 -12.87 -3.05
N THR A 387 6.23 -13.73 -4.01
CA THR A 387 7.55 -14.38 -4.06
C THR A 387 8.70 -13.37 -4.14
N LEU A 388 8.46 -12.21 -4.75
CA LEU A 388 9.44 -11.12 -4.85
C LEU A 388 9.34 -10.11 -3.71
N GLY A 389 8.13 -9.63 -3.39
CA GLY A 389 7.96 -8.50 -2.47
C GLY A 389 8.27 -8.84 -1.02
N ASP A 390 7.89 -10.03 -0.57
CA ASP A 390 8.08 -10.44 0.82
C ASP A 390 9.58 -10.53 1.20
N PRO A 391 10.47 -11.16 0.39
CA PRO A 391 11.91 -11.11 0.65
C PRO A 391 12.52 -9.70 0.61
N VAL A 392 12.07 -8.85 -0.33
CA VAL A 392 12.54 -7.46 -0.45
C VAL A 392 12.22 -6.67 0.81
N GLU A 393 10.99 -6.79 1.29
CA GLU A 393 10.51 -6.08 2.47
C GLU A 393 11.21 -6.53 3.74
N ILE A 394 11.29 -7.84 3.99
CA ILE A 394 11.96 -8.37 5.17
C ILE A 394 13.47 -8.09 5.13
N GLY A 395 14.10 -8.14 3.96
CA GLY A 395 15.49 -7.75 3.79
C GLY A 395 15.73 -6.29 4.16
N ALA A 396 14.86 -5.38 3.71
CA ALA A 396 14.94 -3.97 4.04
C ALA A 396 14.70 -3.70 5.53
N ALA A 397 13.66 -4.29 6.11
CA ALA A 397 13.34 -4.17 7.53
C ALA A 397 14.46 -4.72 8.43
N SER A 398 14.98 -5.91 8.11
CA SER A 398 16.08 -6.54 8.86
C SER A 398 17.35 -5.71 8.82
N ALA A 399 17.62 -5.02 7.70
CA ALA A 399 18.76 -4.12 7.57
C ALA A 399 18.58 -2.82 8.37
N ALA A 400 17.36 -2.26 8.39
CA ALA A 400 17.06 -1.01 9.11
C ALA A 400 16.93 -1.19 10.63
N LEU A 401 16.47 -2.36 11.07
CA LEU A 401 16.17 -2.68 12.48
C LEU A 401 17.22 -3.62 13.10
N ARG A 402 18.46 -3.58 12.59
CA ARG A 402 19.56 -4.43 13.09
C ARG A 402 19.78 -4.22 14.58
N GLY A 403 19.95 -5.33 15.31
CA GLY A 403 20.24 -5.32 16.75
C GLY A 403 18.99 -5.40 17.65
N SER A 404 17.79 -5.36 17.07
CA SER A 404 16.52 -5.53 17.79
C SER A 404 15.83 -6.85 17.41
N THR A 405 15.15 -7.48 18.36
CA THR A 405 14.20 -8.56 18.06
C THR A 405 12.83 -7.95 17.85
N VAL A 406 12.34 -7.98 16.62
CA VAL A 406 11.06 -7.36 16.22
C VAL A 406 10.09 -8.44 15.78
N ALA A 407 8.90 -8.48 16.40
CA ALA A 407 7.82 -9.33 15.94
C ALA A 407 7.30 -8.83 14.59
N CYS A 408 7.30 -9.67 13.54
CA CYS A 408 6.79 -9.29 12.23
C CYS A 408 5.46 -9.98 11.95
N THR A 409 4.45 -9.20 11.55
CA THR A 409 3.09 -9.66 11.28
C THR A 409 2.55 -9.09 9.97
N SER A 410 1.54 -9.74 9.40
CA SER A 410 0.73 -9.20 8.31
C SER A 410 -0.71 -9.70 8.43
N ILE A 411 -1.63 -8.78 8.69
CA ILE A 411 -3.07 -9.05 8.79
C ILE A 411 -3.66 -9.58 7.47
N LYS A 412 -2.94 -9.41 6.35
CA LYS A 412 -3.41 -9.86 5.03
C LYS A 412 -3.53 -11.38 4.95
N GLY A 413 -2.83 -12.13 5.80
CA GLY A 413 -3.03 -13.57 5.95
C GLY A 413 -4.44 -13.94 6.43
N ASN A 414 -5.11 -13.05 7.18
CA ASN A 414 -6.46 -13.26 7.70
C ASN A 414 -7.55 -12.73 6.76
N ILE A 415 -7.37 -11.52 6.24
CA ILE A 415 -8.43 -10.76 5.53
C ILE A 415 -8.10 -10.38 4.09
N GLY A 416 -6.97 -10.84 3.57
CA GLY A 416 -6.45 -10.39 2.28
C GLY A 416 -6.02 -8.93 2.29
N HIS A 417 -5.80 -8.41 1.10
CA HIS A 417 -5.33 -7.06 0.86
C HIS A 417 -6.52 -6.11 0.67
N LEU A 418 -6.87 -5.32 1.70
CA LEU A 418 -7.96 -4.34 1.67
C LEU A 418 -7.67 -3.07 0.83
N GLU A 419 -6.83 -3.21 -0.20
CA GLU A 419 -6.45 -2.15 -1.14
C GLU A 419 -6.09 -0.81 -0.48
N ALA A 420 -6.91 0.24 -0.66
CA ALA A 420 -6.69 1.55 -0.04
C ALA A 420 -6.60 1.47 1.49
N ALA A 421 -7.39 0.60 2.12
CA ALA A 421 -7.48 0.45 3.57
C ALA A 421 -6.42 -0.51 4.15
N ALA A 422 -5.61 -1.16 3.30
CA ALA A 422 -4.72 -2.25 3.71
C ALA A 422 -3.69 -1.87 4.76
N ALA A 423 -3.21 -0.63 4.73
CA ALA A 423 -2.19 -0.18 5.66
C ALA A 423 -2.79 0.23 7.01
N VAL A 424 -3.92 0.93 7.02
CA VAL A 424 -4.59 1.36 8.26
C VAL A 424 -5.34 0.24 8.99
N ILE A 425 -5.78 -0.83 8.31
CA ILE A 425 -6.26 -2.03 9.01
C ILE A 425 -5.11 -2.75 9.73
N GLY A 426 -3.90 -2.73 9.14
CA GLY A 426 -2.68 -3.18 9.79
C GLY A 426 -2.30 -2.33 11.00
N LEU A 427 -2.41 -1.00 10.88
CA LEU A 427 -2.25 -0.09 12.03
C LEU A 427 -3.22 -0.43 13.17
N ASN A 428 -4.50 -0.67 12.86
CA ASN A 428 -5.48 -1.13 13.85
C ASN A 428 -5.07 -2.49 14.48
N SER A 429 -4.49 -3.40 13.69
CA SER A 429 -3.95 -4.66 14.21
C SER A 429 -2.89 -4.42 15.29
N LEU A 430 -1.89 -3.57 15.03
CA LEU A 430 -0.87 -3.21 16.03
C LEU A 430 -1.47 -2.57 17.29
N LEU A 431 -2.50 -1.75 17.16
CA LEU A 431 -3.13 -1.10 18.31
C LEU A 431 -3.92 -2.09 19.18
N LEU A 432 -4.42 -3.18 18.59
CA LEU A 432 -5.10 -4.24 19.32
C LEU A 432 -4.12 -5.30 19.85
N PHE A 433 -2.97 -5.48 19.20
CA PHE A 433 -1.92 -6.41 19.58
C PHE A 433 -0.58 -5.68 19.76
N PRO A 434 -0.46 -4.86 20.82
CA PRO A 434 0.72 -4.03 21.06
C PRO A 434 1.96 -4.83 21.47
#